data_AF-A0A365NAI0-F1
#
_entry.id   AF-A0A365NAI0-F1
#
_cell.length_a   1.000
_cell.length_b   1.000
_cell.length_c   1.000
_cell.angle_alpha   90.00
_cell.angle_beta   90.00
_cell.angle_gamma   90.00
#
_symmetry.space_group_name_H-M   'P 1'
#
loop_
_entity.id
_entity.type
_entity.pdbx_description
1 polymer ?
#
loop_
_entity_poly.entity_id
_entity_poly.type
_entity_poly.pdbx_seq_one_letter_code
_entity_poly.pdbx_strand_id
1 'polypeptide(L)'
;MSWTKKKTTGPAPPQLCFTPKLSEWNEGKRASNNGRGTDDALTVTRILEAADIPCCIVGTSALIFYGAARVRHHWEICVPTHLVDKAVALLQSEPHSATYHLAEPWDTPSSSLLHTWHRFNHNETDFCFVIVPDRDVHIVCEPSNFTRSLRGLPYPKLDVFIQSCLDTGDELKLCDVIDGTDLPEEWGEENLELDGTNDVDWAIEANKRGSEFQDEQFAGWSIFACKPKSRRTMWQSYVRTKKDRLDWTKPSHVFTTQYRIIDTPDSWTVLSDDY
;
A
#
# COMPACT_ATOMS: atom_id res chain seq x y z
N MET A 1 -41.54 4.19 42.58
CA MET A 1 -40.43 3.30 42.99
C MET A 1 -39.14 3.87 42.41
N SER A 2 -38.27 4.38 43.28
CA SER A 2 -37.00 5.01 42.94
C SER A 2 -35.90 3.95 42.97
N TRP A 3 -35.12 3.84 41.90
CA TRP A 3 -33.95 2.95 41.84
C TRP A 3 -32.68 3.78 41.98
N THR A 4 -32.16 3.87 43.21
CA THR A 4 -30.83 4.39 43.51
C THR A 4 -29.77 3.33 43.18
N LYS A 5 -28.92 3.60 42.18
CA LYS A 5 -27.68 2.83 41.95
C LYS A 5 -26.70 3.09 43.10
N LYS A 6 -26.34 2.04 43.85
CA LYS A 6 -25.21 2.05 44.77
C LYS A 6 -23.91 2.23 43.97
N LYS A 7 -23.14 3.27 44.27
CA LYS A 7 -21.75 3.41 43.83
C LYS A 7 -20.88 2.49 44.68
N THR A 8 -20.27 1.48 44.05
CA THR A 8 -19.20 0.69 44.66
C THR A 8 -17.88 1.40 44.41
N THR A 9 -17.30 1.99 45.46
CA THR A 9 -15.93 2.53 45.46
C THR A 9 -14.96 1.39 45.75
N GLY A 10 -14.48 0.73 44.69
CA GLY A 10 -13.28 -0.11 44.75
C GLY A 10 -12.06 0.68 44.25
N PRO A 11 -10.83 0.32 44.67
CA PRO A 11 -9.62 0.95 44.14
C PRO A 11 -9.56 0.72 42.62
N ALA A 12 -9.18 1.77 41.89
CA ALA A 12 -8.98 1.66 40.44
C ALA A 12 -7.93 0.57 40.16
N PRO A 13 -8.17 -0.34 39.20
CA PRO A 13 -7.13 -1.26 38.77
C PRO A 13 -5.90 -0.46 38.33
N PRO A 14 -4.68 -0.95 38.62
CA PRO A 14 -3.47 -0.25 38.21
C PRO A 14 -3.54 0.02 36.71
N GLN A 15 -3.34 1.28 36.32
CA GLN A 15 -3.20 1.63 34.91
C GLN A 15 -2.13 0.71 34.31
N LEU A 16 -2.53 -0.13 33.36
CA LEU A 16 -1.61 -0.79 32.47
C LEU A 16 -0.92 0.33 31.69
N CYS A 17 0.24 0.75 32.19
CA CYS A 17 1.17 1.60 31.48
C CYS A 17 1.72 0.74 30.34
N PHE A 18 0.97 0.68 29.24
CA PHE A 18 1.50 0.28 27.95
C PHE A 18 2.48 1.38 27.53
N THR A 19 3.70 1.29 28.05
CA THR A 19 4.85 1.75 27.27
C THR A 19 5.06 0.66 26.24
N PRO A 20 4.78 0.90 24.96
CA PRO A 20 5.30 0.01 23.94
C PRO A 20 6.80 -0.09 24.20
N LYS A 21 7.36 -1.30 24.21
CA LYS A 21 8.79 -1.43 23.96
C LYS A 21 8.99 -0.83 22.59
N LEU A 22 9.46 0.40 22.55
CA LEU A 22 9.94 1.04 21.34
C LEU A 22 11.07 0.13 20.88
N SER A 23 10.76 -0.79 19.96
CA SER A 23 11.78 -1.55 19.22
C SER A 23 12.81 -0.53 18.79
N GLU A 24 14.08 -0.76 19.11
CA GLU A 24 15.21 0.14 18.85
C GLU A 24 15.04 0.80 17.47
N TRP A 25 14.50 2.02 17.45
CA TRP A 25 14.62 2.89 16.31
C TRP A 25 16.10 3.23 16.35
N ASN A 26 16.90 2.49 15.56
CA ASN A 26 18.27 2.87 15.32
C ASN A 26 18.30 4.37 15.10
N GLU A 27 19.20 5.08 15.77
CA GLU A 27 19.56 6.47 15.50
C GLU A 27 20.25 6.57 14.11
N GLY A 28 19.70 5.89 13.11
CA GLY A 28 20.12 5.93 11.74
C GLY A 28 19.87 7.31 11.16
N LYS A 29 20.66 7.67 10.15
CA LYS A 29 20.42 8.90 9.40
C LYS A 29 19.03 8.81 8.78
N ARG A 30 18.33 9.94 8.67
CA ARG A 30 17.07 9.96 7.92
C ARG A 30 17.32 9.61 6.46
N ALA A 31 16.42 8.83 5.88
CA ALA A 31 16.36 8.58 4.44
C ALA A 31 16.23 9.89 3.66
N SER A 32 16.43 9.81 2.34
CA SER A 32 16.33 10.97 1.45
C SER A 32 14.98 11.69 1.57
N ASN A 33 14.92 12.94 1.12
CA ASN A 33 13.68 13.73 1.06
C ASN A 33 13.00 13.85 2.43
N ASN A 34 13.75 14.26 3.45
CA ASN A 34 13.29 14.41 4.84
C ASN A 34 12.77 13.12 5.50
N GLY A 35 13.34 11.97 5.16
CA GLY A 35 12.92 10.66 5.68
C GLY A 35 11.81 9.99 4.87
N ARG A 36 11.47 10.50 3.68
CA ARG A 36 10.49 9.87 2.78
C ARG A 36 11.07 8.71 1.98
N GLY A 37 12.39 8.72 1.73
CA GLY A 37 13.10 7.65 1.05
C GLY A 37 12.92 7.63 -0.48
N THR A 38 12.51 8.74 -1.09
CA THR A 38 12.15 8.78 -2.52
C THR A 38 13.34 8.55 -3.45
N ASP A 39 14.51 9.13 -3.16
CA ASP A 39 15.72 8.89 -3.96
C ASP A 39 16.33 7.51 -3.66
N ASP A 40 16.12 6.99 -2.45
CA ASP A 40 16.54 5.64 -2.06
C ASP A 40 15.72 4.59 -2.84
N ALA A 41 14.39 4.75 -2.91
CA ALA A 41 13.52 3.90 -3.72
C ALA A 41 13.83 4.00 -5.22
N LEU A 42 14.15 5.19 -5.71
CA LEU A 42 14.59 5.38 -7.09
C LEU A 42 15.89 4.64 -7.37
N THR A 43 16.80 4.60 -6.40
CA THR A 43 18.04 3.83 -6.50
C THR A 43 17.76 2.33 -6.58
N VAL A 44 16.89 1.79 -5.72
CA VAL A 44 16.51 0.36 -5.75
C VAL A 44 15.84 -0.01 -7.08
N THR A 45 14.88 0.79 -7.55
CA THR A 45 14.21 0.51 -8.84
C THR A 45 15.19 0.52 -10.02
N ARG A 46 16.16 1.44 -10.05
CA ARG A 46 17.22 1.46 -11.07
C ARG A 46 18.13 0.24 -11.00
N ILE A 47 18.45 -0.27 -9.81
CA ILE A 47 19.23 -1.50 -9.64
C ILE A 47 18.50 -2.69 -10.29
N LEU A 48 17.20 -2.82 -10.01
CA LEU A 48 16.36 -3.88 -10.57
C LEU A 48 16.24 -3.76 -12.09
N GLU A 49 15.95 -2.56 -12.60
CA GLU A 49 15.82 -2.29 -14.04
C GLU A 49 17.13 -2.56 -14.79
N ALA A 50 18.29 -2.19 -14.22
CA ALA A 50 19.60 -2.47 -14.81
C ALA A 50 19.93 -3.97 -14.88
N ALA A 51 19.23 -4.80 -14.10
CA ALA A 51 19.34 -6.26 -14.13
C ALA A 51 18.21 -6.93 -14.93
N ASP A 52 17.51 -6.18 -15.78
CA ASP A 52 16.36 -6.62 -16.59
C ASP A 52 15.22 -7.20 -15.72
N ILE A 53 15.00 -6.63 -14.54
CA ILE A 53 13.86 -6.94 -13.68
C ILE A 53 12.90 -5.75 -13.74
N PRO A 54 11.78 -5.85 -14.49
CA PRO A 54 10.79 -4.79 -14.48
C PRO A 54 10.23 -4.65 -13.06
N CYS A 55 10.00 -3.41 -12.63
CA CYS A 55 9.46 -3.14 -11.32
C CYS A 55 8.61 -1.88 -11.31
N CYS A 56 7.65 -1.82 -10.38
CA CYS A 56 6.90 -0.61 -10.10
C CYS A 56 6.61 -0.47 -8.60
N ILE A 57 6.44 0.76 -8.16
CA ILE A 57 6.09 1.10 -6.80
C ILE A 57 4.58 0.91 -6.61
N VAL A 58 4.19 0.09 -5.64
CA VAL A 58 2.79 -0.28 -5.36
C VAL A 58 2.37 0.09 -3.94
N GLY A 59 1.19 -0.38 -3.53
CA GLY A 59 0.68 -0.25 -2.16
C GLY A 59 0.51 1.20 -1.73
N THR A 60 0.95 1.53 -0.51
CA THR A 60 0.73 2.87 0.07
C THR A 60 1.37 3.97 -0.77
N SER A 61 2.52 3.69 -1.39
CA SER A 61 3.24 4.68 -2.20
C SER A 61 2.51 5.01 -3.51
N ALA A 62 1.85 4.03 -4.13
CA ALA A 62 1.01 4.28 -5.32
C ALA A 62 -0.24 5.11 -4.97
N LEU A 63 -0.85 4.89 -3.80
CA LEU A 63 -1.94 5.73 -3.31
C LEU A 63 -1.50 7.19 -3.15
N ILE A 64 -0.33 7.41 -2.53
CA ILE A 64 0.24 8.75 -2.33
C ILE A 64 0.56 9.42 -3.68
N PHE A 65 1.13 8.68 -4.63
CA PHE A 65 1.36 9.15 -6.01
C PHE A 65 0.07 9.64 -6.67
N TYR A 66 -1.03 8.91 -6.49
CA TYR A 66 -2.36 9.27 -6.99
C TYR A 66 -3.18 10.17 -6.04
N GLY A 67 -2.52 10.82 -5.08
CA GLY A 67 -3.08 11.96 -4.35
C GLY A 67 -3.70 11.63 -3.00
N ALA A 68 -3.64 10.37 -2.54
CA ALA A 68 -4.13 10.00 -1.22
C ALA A 68 -3.19 10.50 -0.10
N ALA A 69 -3.74 11.07 0.96
CA ALA A 69 -2.96 11.51 2.11
C ALA A 69 -2.73 10.38 3.12
N ARG A 70 -1.86 9.42 2.77
CA ARG A 70 -1.50 8.26 3.61
C ARG A 70 -0.11 8.40 4.24
N VAL A 71 0.11 7.64 5.31
CA VAL A 71 1.45 7.50 5.92
C VAL A 71 2.10 6.24 5.36
N ARG A 72 3.20 6.42 4.65
CA ARG A 72 4.05 5.31 4.17
C ARG A 72 4.98 4.86 5.30
N HIS A 73 4.93 3.59 5.67
CA HIS A 73 5.86 3.00 6.65
C HIS A 73 7.08 2.34 6.00
N HIS A 74 6.94 1.88 4.75
CA HIS A 74 7.98 1.23 3.96
C HIS A 74 7.62 1.36 2.48
N TRP A 75 8.60 1.15 1.61
CA TRP A 75 8.35 1.10 0.16
C TRP A 75 7.97 -0.31 -0.27
N GLU A 76 6.96 -0.42 -1.13
CA GLU A 76 6.51 -1.69 -1.70
C GLU A 76 6.91 -1.68 -3.17
N ILE A 77 7.86 -2.53 -3.55
CA ILE A 77 8.41 -2.60 -4.91
C ILE A 77 7.96 -3.91 -5.54
N CYS A 78 7.00 -3.82 -6.45
CA CYS A 78 6.47 -4.94 -7.19
C CYS A 78 7.47 -5.41 -8.25
N VAL A 79 7.66 -6.72 -8.36
CA VAL A 79 8.44 -7.40 -9.42
C VAL A 79 7.66 -8.63 -9.91
N PRO A 80 7.92 -9.12 -11.15
CA PRO A 80 7.32 -10.37 -11.60
C PRO A 80 7.59 -11.51 -10.63
N THR A 81 6.55 -12.29 -10.30
CA THR A 81 6.63 -13.38 -9.30
C THR A 81 7.79 -14.33 -9.56
N HIS A 82 8.01 -14.69 -10.82
CA HIS A 82 9.07 -15.62 -11.23
C HIS A 82 10.49 -15.03 -11.16
N LEU A 83 10.63 -13.71 -10.91
CA LEU A 83 11.89 -13.00 -10.74
C LEU A 83 12.15 -12.57 -9.29
N VAL A 84 11.27 -12.88 -8.34
CA VAL A 84 11.43 -12.51 -6.93
C VAL A 84 12.76 -13.03 -6.38
N ASP A 85 13.07 -14.31 -6.57
CA ASP A 85 14.33 -14.90 -6.09
C ASP A 85 15.55 -14.24 -6.74
N LYS A 86 15.46 -13.88 -8.02
CA LYS A 86 16.51 -13.15 -8.74
C LYS A 86 16.71 -11.75 -8.16
N ALA A 87 15.63 -11.03 -7.88
CA ALA A 87 15.67 -9.69 -7.29
C ALA A 87 16.27 -9.71 -5.87
N VAL A 88 15.85 -10.68 -5.04
CA VAL A 88 16.37 -10.88 -3.69
C VAL A 88 17.86 -11.21 -3.73
N ALA A 89 18.26 -12.18 -4.55
CA ALA A 89 19.67 -12.57 -4.69
C ALA A 89 20.54 -11.42 -5.19
N LEU A 90 20.04 -10.60 -6.13
CA LEU A 90 20.74 -9.40 -6.61
C LEU A 90 21.00 -8.41 -5.47
N LEU A 91 19.97 -8.09 -4.67
CA LEU A 91 20.09 -7.14 -3.56
C LEU A 91 20.97 -7.65 -2.42
N GLN A 92 21.10 -8.97 -2.27
CA GLN A 92 21.99 -9.62 -1.32
C GLN A 92 23.42 -9.85 -1.85
N SER A 93 23.69 -9.49 -3.10
CA SER A 93 25.01 -9.63 -3.73
C SER A 93 25.78 -8.31 -3.74
N GLU A 94 27.12 -8.38 -3.76
CA GLU A 94 27.95 -7.18 -3.90
C GLU A 94 27.74 -6.50 -5.26
N PRO A 95 27.68 -5.15 -5.32
CA PRO A 95 27.93 -4.23 -4.21
C PRO A 95 26.70 -3.91 -3.35
N HIS A 96 25.52 -4.43 -3.67
CA HIS A 96 24.25 -4.04 -3.06
C HIS A 96 24.11 -4.50 -1.60
N SER A 97 24.71 -5.63 -1.23
CA SER A 97 24.78 -6.13 0.16
C SER A 97 25.52 -5.19 1.11
N ALA A 98 26.42 -4.35 0.59
CA ALA A 98 27.08 -3.31 1.39
C ALA A 98 26.12 -2.17 1.79
N THR A 99 25.00 -2.01 1.06
CA THR A 99 24.01 -0.94 1.26
C THR A 99 22.72 -1.46 1.91
N TYR A 100 22.27 -2.66 1.53
CA TYR A 100 21.01 -3.25 1.97
C TYR A 100 21.23 -4.61 2.60
N HIS A 101 20.46 -4.94 3.63
CA HIS A 101 20.40 -6.27 4.21
C HIS A 101 18.97 -6.77 4.30
N LEU A 102 18.80 -8.09 4.23
CA LEU A 102 17.53 -8.73 4.46
C LEU A 102 17.15 -8.57 5.94
N ALA A 103 15.94 -8.09 6.20
CA ALA A 103 15.38 -7.92 7.52
C ALA A 103 14.47 -9.09 7.88
N GLU A 104 14.36 -9.39 9.17
CA GLU A 104 13.44 -10.41 9.69
C GLU A 104 12.01 -10.16 9.20
N PRO A 105 11.19 -11.18 8.92
CA PRO A 105 9.77 -10.97 8.61
C PRO A 105 9.02 -10.20 9.70
N TRP A 106 7.86 -9.65 9.37
CA TRP A 106 7.01 -9.04 10.39
C TRP A 106 6.41 -10.09 11.31
N ASP A 107 6.38 -9.79 12.61
CA ASP A 107 5.81 -10.64 13.66
C ASP A 107 4.33 -10.35 13.93
N THR A 108 3.73 -9.44 13.15
CA THR A 108 2.32 -9.07 13.24
C THR A 108 1.58 -9.31 11.92
N PRO A 109 0.31 -9.73 11.98
CA PRO A 109 -0.50 -9.83 10.77
C PRO A 109 -0.69 -8.43 10.16
N SER A 110 -0.75 -8.39 8.83
CA SER A 110 -1.00 -7.16 8.06
C SER A 110 -2.33 -7.27 7.33
N SER A 111 -2.91 -6.14 6.92
CA SER A 111 -4.03 -6.09 5.97
C SER A 111 -3.57 -6.35 4.52
N SER A 112 -2.48 -7.10 4.35
CA SER A 112 -1.85 -7.51 3.09
C SER A 112 -0.90 -8.69 3.36
N LEU A 113 -0.35 -9.29 2.30
CA LEU A 113 0.64 -10.37 2.41
C LEU A 113 2.06 -9.87 2.73
N LEU A 114 2.21 -8.62 3.17
CA LEU A 114 3.48 -8.02 3.56
C LEU A 114 4.33 -8.92 4.46
N HIS A 115 3.73 -9.57 5.46
CA HIS A 115 4.40 -10.48 6.39
C HIS A 115 5.07 -11.68 5.71
N THR A 116 4.65 -12.05 4.49
CA THR A 116 5.20 -13.18 3.72
C THR A 116 6.33 -12.79 2.77
N TRP A 117 6.58 -11.49 2.57
CA TRP A 117 7.49 -11.00 1.54
C TRP A 117 8.87 -10.63 2.09
N HIS A 118 9.86 -10.54 1.20
CA HIS A 118 11.24 -10.23 1.57
C HIS A 118 11.39 -8.75 1.88
N ARG A 119 11.67 -8.43 3.15
CA ARG A 119 11.91 -7.06 3.63
C ARG A 119 13.41 -6.76 3.62
N PHE A 120 13.76 -5.56 3.21
CA PHE A 120 15.11 -5.03 3.21
C PHE A 120 15.18 -3.74 4.00
N ASN A 121 16.29 -3.58 4.74
CA ASN A 121 16.64 -2.33 5.40
C ASN A 121 17.93 -1.77 4.79
N HIS A 122 18.03 -0.46 4.73
CA HIS A 122 19.29 0.21 4.45
C HIS A 122 20.23 0.14 5.66
N ASN A 123 21.53 -0.01 5.43
CA ASN A 123 22.51 -0.18 6.50
C ASN A 123 22.75 1.10 7.32
N GLU A 124 22.62 2.29 6.72
CA GLU A 124 22.93 3.57 7.38
C GLU A 124 21.73 4.47 7.65
N THR A 125 20.54 4.15 7.11
CA THR A 125 19.38 5.04 7.15
C THR A 125 18.13 4.31 7.62
N ASP A 126 17.08 5.04 7.98
CA ASP A 126 15.75 4.50 8.29
C ASP A 126 14.95 4.06 7.04
N PHE A 127 15.58 4.01 5.86
CA PHE A 127 14.95 3.52 4.64
C PHE A 127 14.74 2.00 4.70
N CYS A 128 13.50 1.57 4.50
CA CYS A 128 13.15 0.16 4.32
C CYS A 128 12.16 -0.04 3.17
N PHE A 129 12.26 -1.20 2.55
CA PHE A 129 11.41 -1.60 1.44
C PHE A 129 11.14 -3.10 1.43
N VAL A 130 10.20 -3.51 0.59
CA VAL A 130 9.79 -4.90 0.43
C VAL A 130 9.75 -5.24 -1.05
N ILE A 131 10.24 -6.42 -1.40
CA ILE A 131 10.05 -7.00 -2.73
C ILE A 131 8.72 -7.74 -2.75
N VAL A 132 7.79 -7.23 -3.56
CA VAL A 132 6.41 -7.70 -3.64
C VAL A 132 6.21 -8.50 -4.93
N PRO A 133 5.76 -9.76 -4.86
CA PRO A 133 5.38 -10.51 -6.05
C PRO A 133 4.17 -9.86 -6.73
N ASP A 134 4.25 -9.65 -8.03
CA ASP A 134 3.18 -9.04 -8.85
C ASP A 134 1.83 -9.76 -8.73
N ARG A 135 1.85 -11.09 -8.63
CA ARG A 135 0.65 -11.89 -8.36
C ARG A 135 -0.03 -11.46 -7.08
N ASP A 136 0.68 -11.05 -6.04
CA ASP A 136 0.08 -10.79 -4.73
C ASP A 136 -0.52 -9.37 -4.61
N VAL A 137 -0.33 -8.54 -5.63
CA VAL A 137 -0.98 -7.23 -5.78
C VAL A 137 -1.88 -7.15 -7.01
N HIS A 138 -2.09 -8.26 -7.70
CA HIS A 138 -2.96 -8.34 -8.90
C HIS A 138 -2.60 -7.27 -9.95
N ILE A 139 -1.31 -7.11 -10.22
CA ILE A 139 -0.80 -6.21 -11.25
C ILE A 139 0.13 -7.03 -12.14
N VAL A 140 -0.01 -6.91 -13.47
CA VAL A 140 0.98 -7.48 -14.39
C VAL A 140 2.19 -6.55 -14.43
N CYS A 141 3.30 -6.97 -13.84
CA CYS A 141 4.48 -6.14 -13.65
C CYS A 141 5.35 -6.07 -14.92
N GLU A 142 4.91 -5.26 -15.89
CA GLU A 142 5.60 -5.05 -17.16
C GLU A 142 5.67 -3.56 -17.55
N PRO A 143 6.71 -3.14 -18.31
CA PRO A 143 6.90 -1.72 -18.66
C PRO A 143 5.71 -1.05 -19.36
N SER A 144 4.92 -1.78 -20.14
CA SER A 144 3.70 -1.31 -20.79
C SER A 144 2.64 -0.83 -19.80
N ASN A 145 2.65 -1.34 -18.57
CA ASN A 145 1.70 -1.00 -17.52
C ASN A 145 2.20 0.10 -16.57
N PHE A 146 3.37 0.68 -16.84
CA PHE A 146 3.96 1.68 -15.98
C PHE A 146 3.73 3.11 -16.48
N THR A 147 3.65 4.01 -15.53
CA THR A 147 3.87 5.45 -15.69
C THR A 147 5.04 5.85 -14.80
N ARG A 148 5.68 6.99 -15.07
CA ARG A 148 6.78 7.48 -14.23
C ARG A 148 6.42 8.80 -13.58
N SER A 149 6.76 8.94 -12.30
CA SER A 149 6.74 10.26 -11.66
C SER A 149 7.77 11.19 -12.32
N LEU A 150 7.69 12.49 -12.06
CA LEU A 150 8.67 13.44 -12.58
C LEU A 150 10.10 13.20 -12.06
N ARG A 151 10.26 12.44 -10.97
CA ARG A 151 11.55 11.95 -10.47
C ARG A 151 12.02 10.66 -11.15
N GLY A 152 11.16 10.03 -11.93
CA GLY A 152 11.45 8.81 -12.68
C GLY A 152 11.09 7.51 -11.97
N LEU A 153 10.45 7.56 -10.79
CA LEU A 153 9.97 6.36 -10.11
C LEU A 153 8.87 5.69 -10.95
N PRO A 154 8.95 4.38 -11.22
CA PRO A 154 7.92 3.66 -11.95
C PRO A 154 6.73 3.36 -11.04
N TYR A 155 5.53 3.73 -11.45
CA TYR A 155 4.25 3.42 -10.80
C TYR A 155 3.37 2.65 -11.78
N PRO A 156 2.42 1.81 -11.32
CA PRO A 156 1.38 1.30 -12.20
C PRO A 156 0.58 2.47 -12.80
N LYS A 157 0.18 2.39 -14.06
CA LYS A 157 -0.78 3.33 -14.65
C LYS A 157 -2.08 3.34 -13.85
N LEU A 158 -2.83 4.43 -13.96
CA LEU A 158 -3.98 4.68 -13.09
C LEU A 158 -5.09 3.65 -13.28
N ASP A 159 -5.41 3.32 -14.53
CA ASP A 159 -6.33 2.24 -14.92
C ASP A 159 -5.88 0.88 -14.38
N VAL A 160 -4.60 0.53 -14.55
CA VAL A 160 -4.02 -0.72 -14.01
C VAL A 160 -4.15 -0.78 -12.49
N PHE A 161 -3.87 0.32 -11.79
CA PHE A 161 -3.91 0.36 -10.33
C PHE A 161 -5.33 0.30 -9.77
N ILE A 162 -6.27 1.01 -10.38
CA ILE A 162 -7.69 0.96 -9.99
C ILE A 162 -8.28 -0.43 -10.30
N GLN A 163 -7.94 -1.01 -11.45
CA GLN A 163 -8.36 -2.36 -11.82
C GLN A 163 -7.89 -3.39 -10.79
N SER A 164 -6.63 -3.33 -10.37
CA SER A 164 -6.10 -4.15 -9.27
C SER A 164 -6.91 -4.00 -7.98
N CYS A 165 -7.30 -2.78 -7.60
CA CYS A 165 -8.14 -2.56 -6.41
C CYS A 165 -9.52 -3.23 -6.53
N LEU A 166 -10.13 -3.17 -7.73
CA LEU A 166 -11.41 -3.81 -8.02
C LEU A 166 -11.29 -5.34 -8.01
N ASP A 167 -10.26 -5.88 -8.65
CA ASP A 167 -10.05 -7.32 -8.82
C ASP A 167 -9.69 -7.98 -7.49
N THR A 168 -8.90 -7.30 -6.65
CA THR A 168 -8.61 -7.77 -5.28
C THR A 168 -9.76 -7.54 -4.30
N GLY A 169 -10.76 -6.74 -4.68
CA GLY A 169 -11.85 -6.34 -3.78
C GLY A 169 -11.37 -5.46 -2.61
N ASP A 170 -10.25 -4.75 -2.77
CA ASP A 170 -9.67 -3.85 -1.77
C ASP A 170 -10.39 -2.50 -1.78
N GLU A 171 -11.54 -2.47 -1.11
CA GLU A 171 -12.42 -1.30 -1.07
C GLU A 171 -11.78 -0.09 -0.38
N LEU A 172 -10.83 -0.30 0.53
CA LEU A 172 -10.12 0.79 1.21
C LEU A 172 -9.16 1.50 0.25
N LYS A 173 -8.34 0.74 -0.47
CA LYS A 173 -7.47 1.32 -1.51
C LYS A 173 -8.28 1.96 -2.63
N LEU A 174 -9.39 1.33 -3.02
CA LEU A 174 -10.30 1.88 -4.03
C LEU A 174 -10.88 3.23 -3.60
N CYS A 175 -11.36 3.37 -2.35
CA CYS A 175 -11.80 4.67 -1.82
C CYS A 175 -10.67 5.70 -1.88
N ASP A 176 -9.47 5.33 -1.44
CA ASP A 176 -8.35 6.27 -1.35
C ASP A 176 -7.91 6.80 -2.71
N VAL A 177 -7.76 5.93 -3.72
CA VAL A 177 -7.35 6.35 -5.06
C VAL A 177 -8.46 7.17 -5.73
N ILE A 178 -9.74 6.81 -5.52
CA ILE A 178 -10.87 7.61 -6.01
C ILE A 178 -10.90 8.99 -5.35
N ASP A 179 -10.62 9.08 -4.05
CA ASP A 179 -10.56 10.36 -3.35
C ASP A 179 -9.32 11.17 -3.74
N GLY A 180 -8.18 10.55 -4.00
CA GLY A 180 -6.97 11.24 -4.45
C GLY A 180 -7.11 11.84 -5.86
N THR A 181 -7.77 11.11 -6.75
CA THR A 181 -7.88 11.45 -8.18
C THR A 181 -9.13 12.23 -8.55
N ASP A 182 -10.20 12.11 -7.74
CA ASP A 182 -11.52 12.69 -8.00
C ASP A 182 -12.11 12.34 -9.39
N LEU A 183 -11.79 11.16 -9.91
CA LEU A 183 -12.27 10.71 -11.22
C LEU A 183 -13.80 10.69 -11.31
N PRO A 184 -14.39 11.08 -12.46
CA PRO A 184 -15.81 10.95 -12.69
C PRO A 184 -16.20 9.48 -12.92
N GLU A 185 -17.48 9.16 -12.81
CA GLU A 185 -17.96 7.79 -12.93
C GLU A 185 -17.72 7.21 -14.32
N GLU A 186 -17.96 8.04 -15.35
CA GLU A 186 -17.82 7.70 -16.76
C GLU A 186 -16.38 7.30 -17.11
N TRP A 187 -15.39 7.83 -16.40
CA TRP A 187 -13.99 7.47 -16.62
C TRP A 187 -13.77 5.96 -16.41
N GLY A 188 -14.41 5.36 -15.39
CA GLY A 188 -14.25 3.92 -15.17
C GLY A 188 -14.96 3.08 -16.23
N GLU A 189 -16.05 3.58 -16.80
CA GLU A 189 -16.76 2.93 -17.91
C GLU A 189 -15.91 2.90 -19.19
N GLU A 190 -15.05 3.89 -19.39
CA GLU A 190 -14.18 4.02 -20.56
C GLU A 190 -12.83 3.31 -20.40
N ASN A 191 -12.34 3.14 -19.16
CA ASN A 191 -10.95 2.74 -18.91
C ASN A 191 -10.80 1.44 -18.10
N LEU A 192 -11.88 0.89 -17.53
CA LEU A 192 -11.80 -0.28 -16.64
C LEU A 192 -12.64 -1.46 -17.16
N GLU A 193 -12.22 -2.66 -16.82
CA GLU A 193 -12.96 -3.89 -17.04
C GLU A 193 -13.97 -4.08 -15.88
N LEU A 194 -15.16 -3.49 -16.04
CA LEU A 194 -16.18 -3.47 -14.99
C LEU A 194 -17.14 -4.66 -15.00
N ASP A 195 -17.15 -5.45 -16.07
CA ASP A 195 -18.03 -6.62 -16.19
C ASP A 195 -17.60 -7.75 -15.25
N GLY A 196 -18.55 -8.50 -14.72
CA GLY A 196 -18.26 -9.59 -13.77
C GLY A 196 -17.93 -9.11 -12.35
N THR A 197 -17.15 -9.91 -11.64
CA THR A 197 -16.86 -9.72 -10.21
C THR A 197 -15.36 -9.62 -9.94
N ASN A 198 -15.00 -9.22 -8.72
CA ASN A 198 -13.63 -9.36 -8.23
C ASN A 198 -13.15 -10.82 -8.33
N ASP A 199 -11.83 -10.99 -8.34
CA ASP A 199 -11.16 -12.26 -8.52
C ASP A 199 -11.14 -13.07 -7.21
N VAL A 200 -12.18 -13.89 -7.04
CA VAL A 200 -12.37 -14.72 -5.84
C VAL A 200 -11.34 -15.84 -5.78
N ASP A 201 -10.94 -16.41 -6.92
CA ASP A 201 -9.96 -17.50 -6.96
C ASP A 201 -8.59 -17.00 -6.52
N TRP A 202 -8.19 -15.82 -7.02
CA TRP A 202 -7.02 -15.11 -6.53
C TRP A 202 -7.08 -14.86 -5.02
N ALA A 203 -8.21 -14.36 -4.50
CA ALA A 203 -8.36 -14.07 -3.08
C ALA A 203 -8.22 -15.32 -2.20
N ILE A 204 -8.77 -16.46 -2.65
CA ILE A 204 -8.62 -17.75 -1.99
C ILE A 204 -7.16 -18.17 -1.95
N GLU A 205 -6.46 -18.08 -3.10
CA GLU A 205 -5.05 -18.47 -3.19
C GLU A 205 -4.15 -17.57 -2.36
N ALA A 206 -4.38 -16.26 -2.38
CA ALA A 206 -3.66 -15.27 -1.59
C ALA A 206 -3.84 -15.51 -0.08
N ASN A 207 -5.08 -15.72 0.38
CA ASN A 207 -5.36 -16.03 1.77
C ASN A 207 -4.74 -17.37 2.21
N LYS A 208 -4.69 -18.36 1.31
CA LYS A 208 -3.99 -19.63 1.57
C LYS A 208 -2.50 -19.39 1.79
N ARG A 209 -1.83 -18.64 0.89
CA ARG A 209 -0.41 -18.29 1.02
C ARG A 209 -0.11 -17.56 2.34
N GLY A 210 -0.96 -16.60 2.72
CA GLY A 210 -0.84 -15.90 4.00
C GLY A 210 -1.00 -16.83 5.21
N SER A 211 -1.94 -17.78 5.13
CA SER A 211 -2.20 -18.73 6.22
C SER A 211 -1.10 -19.77 6.38
N GLU A 212 -0.43 -20.18 5.31
CA GLU A 212 0.65 -21.18 5.33
C GLU A 212 2.01 -20.62 5.79
N PHE A 213 2.12 -19.30 6.00
CA PHE A 213 3.37 -18.65 6.39
C PHE A 213 3.77 -18.97 7.84
N GLN A 214 5.07 -19.27 8.05
CA GLN A 214 5.70 -19.56 9.35
C GLN A 214 4.87 -20.48 10.26
N ASP A 215 4.67 -21.73 9.82
CA ASP A 215 3.94 -22.75 10.59
C ASP A 215 2.56 -22.29 11.06
N GLU A 216 1.81 -21.65 10.15
CA GLU A 216 0.45 -21.20 10.42
C GLU A 216 0.33 -20.13 11.52
N GLN A 217 1.40 -19.35 11.77
CA GLN A 217 1.43 -18.30 12.80
C GLN A 217 0.23 -17.33 12.70
N PHE A 218 -0.24 -17.06 11.47
CA PHE A 218 -1.39 -16.20 11.19
C PHE A 218 -2.59 -16.95 10.59
N ALA A 219 -2.67 -18.27 10.79
CA ALA A 219 -3.81 -19.04 10.30
C ALA A 219 -5.13 -18.51 10.86
N GLY A 220 -6.12 -18.39 9.96
CA GLY A 220 -7.42 -17.80 10.26
C GLY A 220 -7.49 -16.28 10.02
N TRP A 221 -6.37 -15.61 9.75
CA TRP A 221 -6.37 -14.22 9.29
C TRP A 221 -6.60 -14.18 7.77
N SER A 222 -7.86 -14.11 7.35
CA SER A 222 -8.21 -13.87 5.94
C SER A 222 -8.23 -12.38 5.65
N ILE A 223 -7.35 -11.96 4.75
CA ILE A 223 -7.13 -10.56 4.42
C ILE A 223 -8.07 -10.13 3.29
N PHE A 224 -8.20 -10.99 2.27
CA PHE A 224 -8.96 -10.68 1.07
C PHE A 224 -10.35 -11.31 1.12
N ALA A 225 -11.34 -10.58 0.63
CA ALA A 225 -12.73 -11.05 0.67
C ALA A 225 -12.96 -12.12 -0.42
N CYS A 226 -13.18 -13.38 -0.01
CA CYS A 226 -13.53 -14.47 -0.94
C CYS A 226 -15.02 -14.48 -1.36
N LYS A 227 -15.75 -13.37 -1.17
CA LYS A 227 -17.13 -13.25 -1.62
C LYS A 227 -17.16 -12.45 -2.92
N PRO A 228 -17.83 -12.94 -3.97
CA PRO A 228 -17.92 -12.22 -5.23
C PRO A 228 -18.68 -10.90 -5.04
N LYS A 229 -18.10 -9.83 -5.55
CA LYS A 229 -18.64 -8.46 -5.59
C LYS A 229 -18.53 -7.94 -7.02
N SER A 230 -19.62 -7.35 -7.51
CA SER A 230 -19.65 -6.74 -8.84
C SER A 230 -18.65 -5.58 -8.92
N ARG A 231 -17.71 -5.64 -9.87
CA ARG A 231 -16.69 -4.58 -10.07
C ARG A 231 -17.36 -3.26 -10.41
N ARG A 232 -18.31 -3.28 -11.34
CA ARG A 232 -19.18 -2.15 -11.68
C ARG A 232 -19.88 -1.55 -10.48
N THR A 233 -20.49 -2.38 -9.62
CA THR A 233 -21.22 -1.91 -8.44
C THR A 233 -20.27 -1.29 -7.42
N MET A 234 -19.09 -1.87 -7.20
CA MET A 234 -18.07 -1.28 -6.33
C MET A 234 -17.63 0.09 -6.87
N TRP A 235 -17.21 0.16 -8.14
CA TRP A 235 -16.81 1.42 -8.79
C TRP A 235 -17.88 2.50 -8.64
N GLN A 236 -19.10 2.23 -9.09
CA GLN A 236 -20.19 3.21 -9.06
C GLN A 236 -20.55 3.63 -7.63
N SER A 237 -20.55 2.69 -6.67
CA SER A 237 -20.83 3.01 -5.26
C SER A 237 -19.80 3.98 -4.70
N TYR A 238 -18.52 3.75 -4.95
CA TYR A 238 -17.44 4.55 -4.37
C TYR A 238 -17.24 5.90 -5.05
N VAL A 239 -17.43 5.98 -6.36
CA VAL A 239 -17.33 7.26 -7.08
C VAL A 239 -18.50 8.18 -6.76
N ARG A 240 -19.74 7.65 -6.69
CA ARG A 240 -20.94 8.46 -6.39
C ARG A 240 -20.95 9.03 -4.97
N THR A 241 -20.28 8.37 -4.03
CA THR A 241 -20.29 8.71 -2.59
C THR A 241 -19.02 9.42 -2.12
N LYS A 242 -18.15 9.88 -3.02
CA LYS A 242 -16.91 10.63 -2.69
C LYS A 242 -17.10 11.72 -1.64
N LYS A 243 -18.16 12.51 -1.79
CA LYS A 243 -18.46 13.65 -0.90
C LYS A 243 -18.85 13.22 0.51
N ASP A 244 -19.43 12.03 0.67
CA ASP A 244 -19.84 11.50 1.97
C ASP A 244 -18.64 11.07 2.82
N ARG A 245 -17.45 10.93 2.20
CA ARG A 245 -16.20 10.57 2.88
C ARG A 245 -15.43 11.76 3.43
N LEU A 246 -15.88 13.00 3.20
CA LEU A 246 -15.30 14.18 3.81
C LEU A 246 -15.45 14.12 5.34
N ASP A 247 -14.31 14.06 6.05
CA ASP A 247 -14.33 14.17 7.51
C ASP A 247 -14.48 15.63 7.99
N TRP A 248 -14.66 15.80 9.30
CA TRP A 248 -14.87 17.12 9.92
C TRP A 248 -13.66 18.09 9.79
N THR A 249 -12.50 17.59 9.38
CA THR A 249 -11.28 18.38 9.10
C THR A 249 -11.20 18.83 7.64
N LYS A 250 -12.09 18.34 6.77
CA LYS A 250 -12.11 18.61 5.32
C LYS A 250 -13.35 19.44 4.94
N PRO A 251 -13.28 20.78 5.09
CA PRO A 251 -14.41 21.62 4.71
C PRO A 251 -14.67 21.56 3.20
N SER A 252 -15.94 21.38 2.83
CA SER A 252 -16.37 21.18 1.43
C SER A 252 -16.17 22.38 0.50
N HIS A 253 -15.83 23.57 1.03
CA HIS A 253 -15.45 24.74 0.24
C HIS A 253 -13.95 24.79 -0.09
N VAL A 254 -13.16 23.85 0.44
CA VAL A 254 -11.72 23.68 0.16
C VAL A 254 -11.45 22.35 -0.53
N PHE A 255 -12.21 21.31 -0.20
CA PHE A 255 -12.01 19.95 -0.69
C PHE A 255 -13.20 19.44 -1.52
N THR A 256 -12.91 18.76 -2.63
CA THR A 256 -13.92 18.06 -3.44
C THR A 256 -14.19 16.63 -2.92
N THR A 257 -13.16 16.00 -2.36
CA THR A 257 -13.16 14.64 -1.80
C THR A 257 -12.30 14.63 -0.52
N GLN A 258 -12.15 13.48 0.13
CA GLN A 258 -11.31 13.36 1.33
C GLN A 258 -9.86 13.85 1.14
N TYR A 259 -9.31 13.77 -0.08
CA TYR A 259 -7.93 14.17 -0.37
C TYR A 259 -7.77 15.26 -1.44
N ARG A 260 -8.77 15.46 -2.32
CA ARG A 260 -8.68 16.42 -3.43
C ARG A 260 -9.00 17.84 -3.00
N ILE A 261 -8.02 18.74 -3.14
CA ILE A 261 -8.21 20.18 -2.95
C ILE A 261 -8.73 20.80 -4.25
N ILE A 262 -9.70 21.71 -4.12
CA ILE A 262 -10.30 22.44 -5.24
C ILE A 262 -9.20 23.24 -6.00
N ASP A 263 -9.27 23.24 -7.33
CA ASP A 263 -8.40 23.98 -8.25
C ASP A 263 -6.89 23.68 -8.13
N THR A 264 -6.52 22.53 -7.57
CA THR A 264 -5.13 22.04 -7.58
C THR A 264 -4.89 21.07 -8.75
N PRO A 265 -3.67 21.02 -9.32
CA PRO A 265 -3.33 20.05 -10.36
C PRO A 265 -3.33 18.62 -9.81
N ASP A 266 -3.41 17.64 -10.70
CA ASP A 266 -3.26 16.23 -10.34
C ASP A 266 -1.89 15.95 -9.72
N SER A 267 -1.86 15.20 -8.62
CA SER A 267 -0.64 14.96 -7.84
C SER A 267 0.48 14.35 -8.69
N TRP A 268 0.15 13.36 -9.53
CA TRP A 268 1.11 12.70 -10.39
C TRP A 268 1.63 13.56 -11.56
N THR A 269 1.13 14.79 -11.70
CA THR A 269 1.58 15.76 -12.73
C THR A 269 2.51 16.84 -12.17
N VAL A 270 2.76 16.85 -10.86
CA VAL A 270 3.64 17.80 -10.19
C VAL A 270 4.87 17.12 -9.59
N LEU A 271 5.95 17.87 -9.42
CA LEU A 271 7.16 17.36 -8.79
C LEU A 271 6.92 17.27 -7.28
N SER A 272 7.22 16.11 -6.70
CA SER A 272 7.01 15.84 -5.29
C SER A 272 8.23 15.16 -4.68
N ASP A 273 8.43 15.40 -3.39
CA ASP A 273 9.41 14.69 -2.57
C ASP A 273 8.80 13.44 -1.91
N ASP A 274 7.47 13.29 -2.00
CA ASP A 274 6.73 12.17 -1.43
C ASP A 274 6.62 10.96 -2.40
N TYR A 275 6.91 11.12 -3.70
CA TYR A 275 6.74 10.11 -4.77
C TYR A 275 7.46 10.48 -6.09
#